data_AF-A0A2C9M3J0-F1
#
_entry.id   AF-A0A2C9M3J0-F1
#
_cell.length_a   1.000
_cell.length_b   1.000
_cell.length_c   1.000
_cell.angle_alpha   90.00
_cell.angle_beta   90.00
_cell.angle_gamma   90.00
#
_symmetry.space_group_name_H-M   'P 1'
#
loop_
_entity.id
_entity.type
_entity.pdbx_description
1 polymer ?
#
loop_
_entity_poly.entity_id
_entity_poly.type
_entity_poly.pdbx_seq_one_letter_code
_entity_poly.pdbx_strand_id
1 'polypeptide(L)'
;MGDTLRVLFENEKPALLQQIDAEFQKMKDVKPPAPTRKVITDVDEPDGEDQPDGENEEDGEAEIQDLLPRNDISEKITEELLAELTDKNWKVRGEGLQKVSTILSEAKFVFPSLGSLPEALKARLAESNKNLQMTTIGICSTLATSLGPHCKGPFKVIGPGLLLCLADSK
;
A
#
# COMPACT_ATOMS: atom_id res chain seq x y z
N MET A 1 0.73 -16.53 1.70
CA MET A 1 0.76 -16.18 0.26
C MET A 1 -0.61 -16.16 -0.42
N GLY A 2 -1.53 -17.09 -0.15
CA GLY A 2 -2.81 -17.15 -0.89
C GLY A 2 -3.73 -15.94 -0.66
N ASP A 3 -3.90 -15.51 0.59
CA ASP A 3 -4.84 -14.43 0.92
C ASP A 3 -4.39 -13.05 0.40
N THR A 4 -3.08 -12.78 0.36
CA THR A 4 -2.51 -11.55 -0.22
C THR A 4 -2.67 -11.51 -1.75
N LEU A 5 -2.59 -12.65 -2.42
CA LEU A 5 -2.79 -12.75 -3.87
C LEU A 5 -4.26 -12.69 -4.29
N ARG A 6 -5.18 -13.10 -3.41
CA ARG A 6 -6.63 -13.04 -3.64
C ARG A 6 -7.13 -11.63 -3.93
N VAL A 7 -6.49 -10.61 -3.36
CA VAL A 7 -6.81 -9.17 -3.58
C VAL A 7 -6.67 -8.76 -5.05
N LEU A 8 -5.80 -9.42 -5.82
CA LEU A 8 -5.64 -9.18 -7.25
C LEU A 8 -6.82 -9.71 -8.09
N PHE A 9 -7.53 -10.71 -7.58
CA PHE A 9 -8.57 -11.42 -8.32
C PHE A 9 -10.00 -11.02 -7.93
N GLU A 10 -10.19 -10.06 -7.01
CA GLU A 10 -11.51 -9.64 -6.51
C GLU A 10 -12.50 -9.17 -7.59
N ASN A 11 -11.99 -8.70 -8.73
CA ASN A 11 -12.81 -8.24 -9.85
C ASN A 11 -13.23 -9.37 -10.82
N GLU A 12 -12.79 -10.60 -10.58
CA GLU A 12 -13.10 -11.75 -11.43
C GLU A 12 -14.46 -12.39 -11.10
N LYS A 13 -14.98 -13.17 -12.06
CA LYS A 13 -16.29 -13.82 -11.91
C LYS A 13 -16.33 -14.71 -10.65
N PRO A 14 -17.46 -14.78 -9.94
CA PRO A 14 -17.56 -15.51 -8.66
C PRO A 14 -17.21 -17.00 -8.77
N ALA A 15 -17.48 -17.64 -9.91
CA ALA A 15 -17.07 -19.02 -10.17
C ALA A 15 -15.54 -19.18 -10.28
N LEU A 16 -14.84 -18.18 -10.81
CA LEU A 16 -13.39 -18.19 -10.96
C LEU A 16 -12.70 -17.91 -9.63
N LEU A 17 -13.23 -16.98 -8.84
CA LEU A 17 -12.81 -16.74 -7.46
C LEU A 17 -12.90 -18.01 -6.61
N GLN A 18 -13.99 -18.76 -6.71
CA GLN A 18 -14.17 -20.01 -5.96
C GLN A 18 -13.16 -21.09 -6.38
N GLN A 19 -12.79 -21.14 -7.66
CA GLN A 19 -11.76 -22.04 -8.17
C GLN A 19 -10.36 -21.60 -7.69
N ILE A 20 -10.06 -20.31 -7.70
CA ILE A 20 -8.81 -19.75 -7.20
C ILE A 20 -8.65 -20.01 -5.70
N ASP A 21 -9.71 -19.83 -4.92
CA ASP A 21 -9.73 -20.12 -3.48
C ASP A 21 -9.51 -21.61 -3.21
N ALA A 22 -10.11 -22.48 -4.02
CA ALA A 22 -9.93 -23.93 -3.92
C ALA A 22 -8.49 -24.36 -4.26
N GLU A 23 -7.85 -23.73 -5.25
CA GLU A 23 -6.44 -23.98 -5.58
C GLU A 23 -5.49 -23.41 -4.52
N PHE A 24 -5.78 -22.23 -3.95
CA PHE A 24 -5.03 -21.73 -2.80
C PHE A 24 -5.12 -22.67 -1.61
N GLN A 25 -6.30 -23.22 -1.31
CA GLN A 25 -6.48 -24.16 -0.21
C GLN A 25 -5.71 -25.47 -0.42
N LYS A 26 -5.63 -25.98 -1.65
CA LYS A 26 -4.84 -27.18 -1.98
C LYS A 26 -3.33 -26.97 -1.84
N MET A 27 -2.86 -25.75 -2.08
CA MET A 27 -1.43 -25.41 -2.05
C MET A 27 -0.95 -24.90 -0.68
N LYS A 28 -1.84 -24.73 0.30
CA LYS A 28 -1.49 -24.25 1.66
C LYS A 28 -0.52 -25.17 2.41
N ASP A 29 -0.58 -26.48 2.18
CA ASP A 29 0.24 -27.49 2.88
C ASP A 29 1.47 -27.96 2.09
N VAL A 30 1.68 -27.45 0.87
CA VAL A 30 2.86 -27.79 0.06
C VAL A 30 4.01 -26.89 0.48
N LYS A 31 4.90 -27.41 1.33
CA LYS A 31 6.16 -26.74 1.69
C LYS A 31 6.90 -26.37 0.39
N PRO A 32 7.26 -25.09 0.17
CA PRO A 32 7.93 -24.68 -1.05
C PRO A 32 9.21 -25.51 -1.24
N PRO A 33 9.48 -26.02 -2.45
CA PRO A 33 10.68 -26.78 -2.72
C PRO A 33 11.91 -25.91 -2.42
N ALA A 34 12.95 -26.52 -1.85
CA ALA A 34 14.15 -25.80 -1.44
C ALA A 34 14.71 -24.96 -2.62
N PRO A 35 15.03 -23.67 -2.40
CA PRO A 35 15.55 -22.81 -3.45
C PRO A 35 16.84 -23.41 -4.04
N THR A 36 16.83 -23.71 -5.33
CA THR A 36 17.97 -24.33 -6.04
C THR A 36 18.98 -23.33 -6.58
N ARG A 37 18.73 -22.02 -6.43
CA ARG A 37 19.64 -20.97 -6.88
C ARG A 37 20.63 -20.62 -5.77
N LYS A 38 21.81 -21.26 -5.79
CA LYS A 38 22.95 -20.83 -4.99
C LYS A 38 23.28 -19.37 -5.33
N VAL A 39 23.12 -18.47 -4.37
CA VAL A 39 23.79 -17.17 -4.41
C VAL A 39 25.26 -17.45 -4.19
N ILE A 40 26.10 -17.20 -5.19
CA ILE A 40 27.55 -17.28 -5.05
C ILE A 40 27.98 -16.00 -4.33
N THR A 41 28.11 -16.07 -3.01
CA THR A 41 28.97 -15.15 -2.26
C THR A 41 30.33 -15.81 -2.16
N ASP A 42 31.33 -15.26 -2.85
CA ASP A 42 32.73 -15.66 -2.73
C ASP A 42 33.23 -15.44 -1.29
N VAL A 43 33.19 -16.48 -0.45
CA VAL A 43 34.13 -16.67 0.66
C VAL A 43 34.25 -18.17 1.01
N ASP A 44 35.48 -18.67 1.00
CA ASP A 44 35.94 -20.03 1.33
C ASP A 44 35.41 -20.58 2.70
N GLU A 45 35.14 -21.89 2.72
CA GLU A 45 34.78 -22.80 3.84
C GLU A 45 35.98 -23.07 4.84
N PRO A 46 35.88 -23.85 5.96
CA PRO A 46 34.83 -24.84 6.30
C PRO A 46 34.36 -24.95 7.79
N ASP A 47 33.26 -25.70 7.93
CA ASP A 47 32.87 -26.63 9.02
C ASP A 47 32.42 -26.09 10.40
N GLY A 48 31.26 -26.60 10.86
CA GLY A 48 30.88 -26.59 12.29
C GLY A 48 29.45 -26.14 12.60
N GLU A 49 28.55 -27.12 12.67
CA GLU A 49 27.28 -27.21 13.39
C GLU A 49 27.04 -26.15 14.50
N ASP A 50 26.00 -25.32 14.37
CA ASP A 50 24.79 -25.27 15.23
C ASP A 50 23.99 -24.00 14.88
N GLN A 51 22.77 -24.20 14.38
CA GLN A 51 21.85 -23.12 14.00
C GLN A 51 20.97 -22.80 15.20
N PRO A 52 20.98 -21.57 15.77
CA PRO A 52 19.91 -21.16 16.66
C PRO A 52 18.69 -20.79 15.78
N ASP A 53 17.59 -21.49 16.03
CA ASP A 53 16.24 -21.06 15.67
C ASP A 53 16.02 -19.64 16.17
N GLY A 54 15.97 -18.70 15.22
CA GLY A 54 15.46 -17.35 15.40
C GLY A 54 14.23 -17.21 14.55
N GLU A 55 13.09 -17.63 15.09
CA GLU A 55 11.75 -17.38 14.56
C GLU A 55 11.56 -15.87 14.33
N ASN A 56 11.74 -15.42 13.09
CA ASN A 56 11.32 -14.09 12.65
C ASN A 56 10.20 -14.28 11.63
N GLU A 57 9.04 -14.71 12.13
CA GLU A 57 7.82 -14.95 11.33
C GLU A 57 7.22 -13.66 10.73
N GLU A 58 7.73 -12.48 11.07
CA GLU A 58 7.26 -11.20 10.53
C GLU A 58 7.92 -10.79 9.19
N ASP A 59 9.05 -11.39 8.80
CA ASP A 59 9.78 -10.98 7.58
C ASP A 59 9.16 -11.57 6.29
N GLY A 60 8.42 -12.66 6.42
CA GLY A 60 7.81 -13.35 5.27
C GLY A 60 6.65 -12.57 4.64
N GLU A 61 5.87 -11.80 5.41
CA GLU A 61 4.73 -11.05 4.87
C GLU A 61 5.16 -9.82 4.07
N ALA A 62 6.23 -9.15 4.50
CA ALA A 62 6.83 -8.04 3.78
C ALA A 62 7.41 -8.52 2.43
N GLU A 63 8.08 -9.68 2.44
CA GLU A 63 8.63 -10.28 1.22
C GLU A 63 7.53 -10.69 0.23
N ILE A 64 6.38 -11.19 0.71
CA ILE A 64 5.24 -11.55 -0.16
C ILE A 64 4.59 -10.31 -0.81
N GLN A 65 4.51 -9.17 -0.10
CA GLN A 65 3.95 -7.94 -0.67
C GLN A 65 4.89 -7.27 -1.68
N ASP A 66 6.20 -7.52 -1.59
CA ASP A 66 7.19 -7.01 -2.55
C ASP A 66 7.28 -7.84 -3.84
N LEU A 67 6.73 -9.05 -3.83
CA LEU A 67 6.55 -9.88 -5.04
C LEU A 67 5.32 -9.48 -5.86
N LEU A 68 4.47 -8.58 -5.37
CA LEU A 68 3.30 -8.09 -6.10
C LEU A 68 3.70 -6.97 -7.09
N PRO A 69 3.11 -6.94 -8.30
CA PRO A 69 3.36 -5.87 -9.24
C PRO A 69 2.81 -4.55 -8.69
N ARG A 70 3.72 -3.67 -8.26
CA ARG A 70 3.41 -2.31 -7.80
C ARG A 70 3.32 -1.37 -9.00
N ASN A 71 2.34 -0.49 -8.99
CA ASN A 71 2.15 0.51 -10.02
C ASN A 71 2.78 1.84 -9.57
N ASP A 72 3.48 2.52 -10.48
CA ASP A 72 3.91 3.90 -10.23
C ASP A 72 2.76 4.84 -10.58
N ILE A 73 2.32 5.65 -9.60
CA ILE A 73 1.27 6.65 -9.82
C ILE A 73 1.83 8.05 -10.00
N SER A 74 3.14 8.24 -9.96
CA SER A 74 3.80 9.56 -10.05
C SER A 74 3.37 10.30 -11.32
N GLU A 75 3.22 9.61 -12.45
CA GLU A 75 2.73 10.19 -13.72
C GLU A 75 1.26 10.61 -13.67
N LYS A 76 0.45 9.95 -12.83
CA LYS A 76 -0.97 10.29 -12.64
C LYS A 76 -1.16 11.47 -11.67
N ILE A 77 -0.15 11.77 -10.83
CA ILE A 77 -0.16 12.95 -9.95
C ILE A 77 0.36 14.16 -10.73
N THR A 78 -0.51 14.73 -11.56
CA THR A 78 -0.18 15.91 -12.37
C THR A 78 -0.19 17.20 -11.53
N GLU A 79 0.52 18.23 -12.00
CA GLU A 79 0.48 19.57 -11.39
C GLU A 79 -0.94 20.16 -11.37
N GLU A 80 -1.76 19.82 -12.37
CA GLU A 80 -3.18 20.21 -12.43
C GLU A 80 -3.97 19.62 -11.27
N LEU A 81 -3.77 18.33 -10.96
CA LEU A 81 -4.41 17.69 -9.82
C LEU A 81 -4.00 18.34 -8.49
N LEU A 82 -2.73 18.70 -8.35
CA LEU A 82 -2.22 19.40 -7.16
C LEU A 82 -2.83 20.81 -7.05
N ALA A 83 -2.98 21.51 -8.18
CA ALA A 83 -3.65 22.81 -8.23
C ALA A 83 -5.10 22.70 -7.78
N GLU A 84 -5.86 21.72 -8.29
CA GLU A 84 -7.24 21.45 -7.90
C GLU A 84 -7.38 21.17 -6.40
N LEU A 85 -6.44 20.41 -5.82
CA LEU A 85 -6.44 20.13 -4.38
C LEU A 85 -6.24 21.42 -3.57
N THR A 86 -5.49 22.40 -4.07
CA THR A 86 -5.19 23.68 -3.37
C THR A 86 -6.14 24.82 -3.73
N ASP A 87 -7.17 24.57 -4.53
CA ASP A 87 -8.10 25.60 -5.00
C ASP A 87 -8.88 26.26 -3.84
N LYS A 88 -9.28 27.52 -4.04
CA LYS A 88 -10.07 28.27 -3.06
C LYS A 88 -11.49 27.70 -2.92
N ASN A 89 -12.01 27.09 -3.98
CA ASN A 89 -13.33 26.49 -4.00
C ASN A 89 -13.28 25.06 -3.46
N TRP A 90 -13.94 24.83 -2.33
CA TRP A 90 -14.02 23.52 -1.71
C TRP A 90 -14.62 22.44 -2.63
N LYS A 91 -15.44 22.80 -3.62
CA LYS A 91 -15.97 21.84 -4.60
C LYS A 91 -14.88 21.32 -5.54
N VAL A 92 -14.04 22.21 -6.06
CA VAL A 92 -12.90 21.86 -6.92
C VAL A 92 -11.92 20.97 -6.15
N ARG A 93 -11.67 21.30 -4.88
CA ARG A 93 -10.87 20.43 -4.00
C ARG A 93 -11.48 19.04 -3.83
N GLY A 94 -12.80 18.96 -3.73
CA GLY A 94 -13.53 17.69 -3.64
C GLY A 94 -13.39 16.85 -4.91
N GLU A 95 -13.43 17.48 -6.09
CA GLU A 95 -13.18 16.81 -7.37
C GLU A 95 -11.75 16.28 -7.46
N GLY A 96 -10.76 17.08 -7.03
CA GLY A 96 -9.37 16.63 -6.95
C GLY A 96 -9.19 15.42 -6.01
N LEU A 97 -9.80 15.46 -4.82
CA LEU A 97 -9.79 14.31 -3.89
C LEU A 97 -10.46 13.07 -4.51
N GLN A 98 -11.54 13.24 -5.26
CA GLN A 98 -12.21 12.12 -5.94
C GLN A 98 -11.32 11.50 -7.01
N LYS A 99 -10.61 12.31 -7.81
CA LYS A 99 -9.62 11.82 -8.78
C LYS A 99 -8.51 11.03 -8.10
N VAL A 100 -7.96 11.53 -6.99
CA VAL A 100 -6.95 10.80 -6.19
C VAL A 100 -7.49 9.45 -5.72
N SER A 101 -8.73 9.42 -5.21
CA SER A 101 -9.36 8.18 -4.78
C SER A 101 -9.46 7.16 -5.92
N THR A 102 -9.89 7.59 -7.12
CA THR A 102 -9.97 6.72 -8.29
C THR A 102 -8.61 6.16 -8.69
N ILE A 103 -7.57 7.02 -8.72
CA ILE A 103 -6.20 6.62 -9.06
C ILE A 103 -5.70 5.52 -8.11
N LEU A 104 -5.96 5.67 -6.80
CA LEU A 104 -5.55 4.68 -5.80
C LEU A 104 -6.33 3.37 -5.93
N SER A 105 -7.65 3.44 -6.18
CA SER A 105 -8.48 2.25 -6.39
C SER A 105 -8.07 1.45 -7.65
N GLU A 106 -7.65 2.13 -8.72
CA GLU A 106 -7.14 1.47 -9.93
C GLU A 106 -5.77 0.83 -9.72
N ALA A 107 -4.88 1.51 -8.98
CA ALA A 107 -3.52 1.04 -8.80
C ALA A 107 -3.43 -0.17 -7.86
N LYS A 108 -4.30 -0.27 -6.84
CA LYS A 108 -4.34 -1.26 -5.74
C LYS A 108 -3.05 -1.36 -4.91
N PHE A 109 -1.89 -1.54 -5.54
CA PHE A 109 -0.54 -1.54 -4.96
C PHE A 109 0.32 -0.45 -5.58
N VAL A 110 0.87 0.44 -4.75
CA VAL A 110 1.64 1.61 -5.22
C VAL A 110 3.09 1.58 -4.78
N PHE A 111 3.96 2.21 -5.57
CA PHE A 111 5.31 2.54 -5.15
C PHE A 111 5.29 3.61 -4.04
N PRO A 112 6.26 3.57 -3.10
CA PRO A 112 6.40 4.60 -2.06
C PRO A 112 6.81 5.98 -2.59
N SER A 113 7.23 6.08 -3.85
CA SER A 113 7.47 7.35 -4.53
C SER A 113 6.14 7.98 -4.96
N LEU A 114 5.60 8.86 -4.12
CA LEU A 114 4.33 9.56 -4.36
C LEU A 114 4.52 11.05 -4.70
N GLY A 115 5.77 11.48 -4.90
CA GLY A 115 6.11 12.88 -5.12
C GLY A 115 5.56 13.81 -4.03
N SER A 116 4.85 14.86 -4.44
CA SER A 116 4.27 15.88 -3.57
C SER A 116 2.85 15.56 -3.09
N LEU A 117 2.27 14.40 -3.46
CA LEU A 117 0.94 13.99 -3.03
C LEU A 117 0.80 13.93 -1.49
N PRO A 118 1.75 13.39 -0.71
CA PRO A 118 1.63 13.34 0.75
C PRO A 118 1.55 14.72 1.39
N GLU A 119 2.27 15.71 0.85
CA GLU A 119 2.22 17.09 1.33
C GLU A 119 0.87 17.75 0.99
N ALA A 120 0.36 17.53 -0.23
CA ALA A 120 -0.95 18.02 -0.64
C ALA A 120 -2.07 17.44 0.23
N LEU A 121 -2.05 16.12 0.50
CA LEU A 121 -3.01 15.45 1.38
C LEU A 121 -2.92 15.96 2.82
N LYS A 122 -1.70 16.15 3.35
CA LYS A 122 -1.51 16.74 4.69
C LYS A 122 -2.21 18.10 4.80
N ALA A 123 -2.09 18.96 3.78
CA ALA A 123 -2.75 20.26 3.77
C ALA A 123 -4.29 20.18 3.70
N ARG A 124 -4.84 19.04 3.25
CA ARG A 124 -6.29 18.78 3.21
C ARG A 124 -6.83 18.14 4.49
N LEU A 125 -5.98 17.61 5.36
CA LEU A 125 -6.39 17.15 6.69
C LEU A 125 -6.85 18.31 7.60
N ALA A 126 -6.46 19.55 7.30
CA ALA A 126 -6.94 20.76 7.99
C ALA A 126 -8.10 21.46 7.25
N GLU A 127 -8.86 20.72 6.43
CA GLU A 127 -10.00 21.28 5.70
C GLU A 127 -11.08 21.87 6.64
N SER A 128 -11.62 23.03 6.26
CA SER A 128 -12.74 23.64 6.99
C SER A 128 -14.05 22.88 6.81
N ASN A 129 -14.20 22.18 5.68
CA ASN A 129 -15.35 21.33 5.41
C ASN A 129 -15.10 19.91 5.94
N LYS A 130 -15.88 19.51 6.95
CA LYS A 130 -15.76 18.21 7.61
C LYS A 130 -15.96 17.01 6.69
N ASN A 131 -16.81 17.12 5.67
CA ASN A 131 -16.99 16.05 4.71
C ASN A 131 -15.70 15.82 3.90
N LEU A 132 -15.04 16.90 3.45
CA LEU A 132 -13.77 16.78 2.72
C LEU A 132 -12.64 16.30 3.63
N GLN A 133 -12.62 16.74 4.89
CA GLN A 133 -11.68 16.24 5.88
C GLN A 133 -11.81 14.72 6.04
N MET A 134 -13.04 14.20 6.21
CA MET A 134 -13.31 12.77 6.31
C MET A 134 -12.96 12.00 5.02
N THR A 135 -13.28 12.56 3.85
CA THR A 135 -12.85 11.97 2.57
C THR A 135 -11.32 11.88 2.48
N THR A 136 -10.61 12.91 2.92
CA THR A 136 -9.13 12.94 2.92
C THR A 136 -8.56 11.86 3.86
N ILE A 137 -9.15 11.69 5.04
CA ILE A 137 -8.78 10.61 5.98
C ILE A 137 -9.01 9.24 5.34
N GLY A 138 -10.15 9.04 4.66
CA GLY A 138 -10.46 7.83 3.92
C GLY A 138 -9.43 7.52 2.82
N ILE A 139 -9.04 8.54 2.05
CA ILE A 139 -7.97 8.43 1.04
C ILE A 139 -6.63 8.05 1.69
N CYS A 140 -6.28 8.64 2.83
CA CYS A 140 -5.06 8.28 3.56
C CYS A 140 -5.08 6.83 4.03
N SER A 141 -6.24 6.31 4.45
CA SER A 141 -6.42 4.90 4.80
C SER A 141 -6.20 3.98 3.60
N THR A 142 -6.85 4.28 2.47
CA THR A 142 -6.64 3.53 1.22
C THR A 142 -5.18 3.57 0.77
N LEU A 143 -4.54 4.74 0.84
CA LEU A 143 -3.14 4.91 0.52
C LEU A 143 -2.23 4.05 1.41
N ALA A 144 -2.50 3.99 2.71
CA ALA A 144 -1.74 3.16 3.64
C ALA A 144 -1.85 1.67 3.27
N THR A 145 -3.06 1.20 2.96
CA THR A 145 -3.31 -0.18 2.50
C THR A 145 -2.60 -0.47 1.19
N SER A 146 -2.61 0.44 0.23
CA SER A 146 -1.96 0.26 -1.07
C SER A 146 -0.43 0.31 -1.02
N LEU A 147 0.16 1.00 -0.03
CA LEU A 147 1.61 1.03 0.18
C LEU A 147 2.10 -0.17 1.00
N GLY A 148 1.28 -0.65 1.94
CA GLY A 148 1.65 -1.72 2.88
C GLY A 148 2.82 -1.30 3.79
N PRO A 149 3.84 -2.15 3.99
CA PRO A 149 4.96 -1.89 4.90
C PRO A 149 5.82 -0.68 4.49
N HIS A 150 5.73 -0.25 3.22
CA HIS A 150 6.46 0.90 2.68
C HIS A 150 5.79 2.25 2.96
N CYS A 151 4.71 2.29 3.75
CA CYS A 151 4.02 3.53 4.09
C CYS A 151 4.83 4.46 5.03
N LYS A 152 5.96 4.02 5.60
CA LYS A 152 6.76 4.76 6.59
C LYS A 152 7.18 6.16 6.13
N GLY A 153 7.53 6.33 4.85
CA GLY A 153 7.93 7.62 4.29
C GLY A 153 6.76 8.61 4.24
N PRO A 154 5.71 8.33 3.45
CA PRO A 154 4.50 9.16 3.38
C PRO A 154 3.85 9.40 4.75
N PHE A 155 3.86 8.40 5.65
CA PHE A 155 3.28 8.53 6.98
C PHE A 155 4.01 9.56 7.86
N LYS A 156 5.33 9.75 7.73
CA LYS A 156 6.03 10.82 8.47
C LYS A 156 5.52 12.22 8.12
N VAL A 157 5.03 12.41 6.90
CA VAL A 157 4.49 13.69 6.42
C VAL A 157 3.04 13.87 6.88
N ILE A 158 2.20 12.86 6.63
CA ILE A 158 0.74 12.89 6.83
C ILE A 158 0.36 12.66 8.30
N GLY A 159 1.08 11.77 8.99
CA GLY A 159 0.78 11.27 10.34
C GLY A 159 0.52 12.38 11.38
N PRO A 160 1.35 13.43 11.47
CA PRO A 160 1.07 14.55 12.37
C PRO A 160 -0.27 15.23 12.09
N GLY A 161 -0.67 15.35 10.82
CA GLY A 161 -1.96 15.92 10.43
C GLY A 161 -3.13 15.02 10.85
N LEU A 162 -2.98 13.70 10.72
CA LEU A 162 -4.02 12.74 11.14
C LEU A 162 -4.24 12.77 12.65
N LEU A 163 -3.15 12.86 13.44
CA LEU A 163 -3.25 12.98 14.89
C LEU A 163 -3.96 14.26 15.32
N LEU A 164 -3.76 15.38 14.60
CA LEU A 164 -4.48 16.62 14.85
C LEU A 164 -5.98 16.50 14.54
N CYS A 165 -6.36 15.72 13.53
CA CYS A 165 -7.78 15.46 13.26
C CYS A 165 -8.47 14.74 14.43
N LEU A 166 -7.76 13.88 15.16
CA LEU A 166 -8.32 13.18 16.33
C LEU A 166 -8.54 14.11 17.54
N ALA A 167 -7.87 15.26 17.58
CA ALA A 167 -8.08 16.27 18.61
C ALA A 167 -9.32 17.14 18.34
N ASP A 168 -9.95 17.00 17.17
CA ASP A 168 -11.17 17.72 16.85
C ASP A 168 -12.37 17.11 17.59
N SER A 169 -13.19 17.97 18.19
CA SER A 169 -14.32 17.56 19.03
C SER A 169 -15.55 17.09 18.23
N LYS A 170 -15.49 17.08 16.90
CA LYS A 170 -16.61 16.75 16.01
C LYS A 170 -16.27 15.65 15.02
#